data_AF-A0A6G7PDZ6-F1
#
_entry.id   AF-A0A6G7PDZ6-F1
#
_cell.length_a   1.000
_cell.length_b   1.000
_cell.length_c   1.000
_cell.angle_alpha   90.00
_cell.angle_beta   90.00
_cell.angle_gamma   90.00
#
_symmetry.space_group_name_H-M   'P 1'
#
loop_
_entity.id
_entity.type
_entity.pdbx_description
1 polymer ?
#
loop_
_entity_poly.entity_id
_entity_poly.type
_entity_poly.pdbx_seq_one_letter_code
_entity_poly.pdbx_strand_id
1 'polypeptide(L)'
;MRETVRRHLGKVVAGTGIAVAGTALMVGTALPGTAGAEDSAGGPGAGRTTGQAAAGQAPGGPEGQGGPDGQAAVEPGVVEEAPAEGEKGTGRDPLTDDEAKRVERIALSPQLVRSGEDVDGDRGPQPVGVELADPEAGELDDPGAPRRAEVSFYDYKGDTLVTRTVNLETGKVERTDTQRGVQPPLSRAEETEAARLLLADPLGAELKADHRDATGEELTSPDQLVLHSMIYDAAPGAQPAACDPCGEHRCARLYPKVKNGPWIDAGHLVIDLSTRKVTALDRD
;
A
#
# COMPACT_ATOMS: atom_id res chain seq x y z
N MET A 1 22.97 -56.27 -3.86
CA MET A 1 21.87 -57.24 -3.70
C MET A 1 20.61 -56.60 -4.25
N ARG A 2 19.95 -57.30 -5.18
CA ARG A 2 18.71 -56.87 -5.83
C ARG A 2 17.55 -57.14 -4.87
N GLU A 3 16.56 -56.25 -4.83
CA GLU A 3 15.17 -56.69 -4.94
C GLU A 3 14.28 -55.60 -5.53
N THR A 4 13.46 -56.04 -6.46
CA THR A 4 12.63 -55.29 -7.40
C THR A 4 11.19 -55.38 -6.91
N VAL A 5 10.42 -54.29 -6.94
CA VAL A 5 8.96 -54.41 -7.09
C VAL A 5 8.51 -53.50 -8.21
N ARG A 6 8.11 -54.14 -9.31
CA ARG A 6 7.31 -53.60 -10.39
C ARG A 6 5.84 -53.66 -9.98
N ARG A 7 5.03 -52.65 -10.30
CA ARG A 7 3.66 -52.85 -10.78
C ARG A 7 3.31 -51.86 -11.89
N HIS A 8 3.28 -52.44 -13.10
CA HIS A 8 2.41 -52.22 -14.26
C HIS A 8 2.21 -50.81 -14.86
N LEU A 9 2.89 -50.63 -16.00
CA LEU A 9 2.39 -49.90 -17.17
C LEU A 9 1.34 -50.73 -17.94
N GLY A 10 0.31 -50.05 -18.43
CA GLY A 10 -0.38 -50.29 -19.71
C GLY A 10 -1.10 -48.99 -20.09
N LYS A 11 -0.61 -48.17 -21.04
CA LYS A 11 -0.72 -48.27 -22.53
C LYS A 11 -2.21 -48.32 -22.99
N VAL A 12 -2.74 -47.52 -23.92
CA VAL A 12 -2.16 -46.77 -25.06
C VAL A 12 -3.28 -45.95 -25.76
N VAL A 13 -2.93 -44.73 -26.23
CA VAL A 13 -3.25 -44.07 -27.53
C VAL A 13 -4.68 -43.69 -27.94
N ALA A 14 -4.84 -42.39 -28.25
CA ALA A 14 -5.27 -41.76 -29.54
C ALA A 14 -5.82 -40.35 -29.19
N GLY A 15 -5.45 -39.23 -29.78
CA GLY A 15 -4.96 -38.99 -31.13
C GLY A 15 -5.92 -37.99 -31.79
N THR A 16 -5.77 -36.70 -31.50
CA THR A 16 -6.35 -35.63 -32.34
C THR A 16 -5.39 -34.45 -32.33
N GLY A 17 -4.61 -34.35 -33.40
CA GLY A 17 -3.79 -33.19 -33.68
C GLY A 17 -4.67 -32.04 -34.17
N ILE A 18 -4.52 -30.88 -33.55
CA ILE A 18 -4.93 -29.61 -34.13
C ILE A 18 -3.64 -28.88 -34.48
N ALA A 19 -3.31 -28.86 -35.77
CA ALA A 19 -2.28 -28.00 -36.30
C ALA A 19 -2.84 -26.57 -36.35
N VAL A 20 -2.50 -25.73 -35.38
CA VAL A 20 -2.71 -24.29 -35.48
C VAL A 20 -1.49 -23.71 -36.20
N ALA A 21 -1.69 -23.31 -37.45
CA ALA A 21 -0.72 -22.51 -38.18
C ALA A 21 -0.62 -21.13 -37.52
N GLY A 22 0.45 -20.91 -36.77
CA GLY A 22 0.79 -19.60 -36.20
C GLY A 22 1.41 -18.71 -37.27
N THR A 23 0.63 -17.78 -37.82
CA THR A 23 1.16 -16.68 -38.62
C THR A 23 1.73 -15.63 -37.67
N ALA A 24 3.05 -15.58 -37.56
CA ALA A 24 3.73 -14.51 -36.84
C ALA A 24 3.71 -13.23 -37.70
N LEU A 25 2.88 -12.25 -37.33
CA LEU A 25 2.99 -10.87 -37.82
C LEU A 25 3.92 -10.11 -36.88
N MET A 26 5.16 -9.92 -37.30
CA MET A 26 6.09 -8.96 -36.68
C MET A 26 5.67 -7.55 -37.11
N VAL A 27 4.88 -6.87 -36.28
CA VAL A 27 4.66 -5.42 -36.42
C VAL A 27 5.77 -4.73 -35.63
N GLY A 28 6.76 -4.22 -36.35
CA GLY A 28 7.78 -3.35 -35.78
C GLY A 28 7.20 -1.97 -35.51
N THR A 29 6.87 -1.66 -34.27
CA THR A 29 6.66 -0.29 -33.80
C THR A 29 8.02 0.32 -33.45
N ALA A 30 8.52 1.18 -34.33
CA ALA A 30 9.61 2.08 -33.98
C ALA A 30 9.05 3.18 -33.06
N LEU A 31 9.22 3.02 -31.76
CA LEU A 31 9.07 4.11 -30.80
C LEU A 31 10.37 4.92 -30.80
N PRO A 32 10.34 6.25 -30.96
CA PRO A 32 11.51 7.08 -30.69
C PRO A 32 11.81 7.05 -29.19
N GLY A 33 13.05 6.67 -28.86
CA GLY A 33 13.87 7.32 -27.85
C GLY A 33 13.41 7.23 -26.39
N THR A 34 14.08 6.36 -25.66
CA THR A 34 14.20 6.28 -24.21
C THR A 34 14.51 7.64 -23.55
N ALA A 35 13.71 8.04 -22.56
CA ALA A 35 14.16 8.84 -21.43
C ALA A 35 14.16 7.93 -20.20
N GLY A 36 15.13 7.01 -20.18
CA GLY A 36 15.51 6.22 -19.01
C GLY A 36 16.98 6.54 -18.73
N ALA A 37 17.27 6.80 -17.46
CA ALA A 37 18.57 7.22 -16.94
C ALA A 37 19.74 6.40 -17.50
N GLU A 38 20.71 7.10 -18.08
CA GLU A 38 22.03 6.57 -18.40
C GLU A 38 22.94 6.79 -17.19
N ASP A 39 23.08 5.76 -16.35
CA ASP A 39 24.24 5.60 -15.47
C ASP A 39 24.99 4.35 -15.91
N SER A 40 26.12 4.54 -16.60
CA SER A 40 27.17 3.55 -16.85
C SER A 40 28.38 4.28 -17.46
N ALA A 41 29.64 4.07 -17.10
CA ALA A 41 30.30 3.20 -16.13
C ALA A 41 31.80 3.57 -16.11
N GLY A 42 32.52 3.25 -15.02
CA GLY A 42 33.98 3.02 -15.04
C GLY A 42 34.78 3.61 -13.86
N GLY A 43 35.07 2.80 -12.82
CA GLY A 43 35.93 3.15 -11.68
C GLY A 43 37.44 3.01 -11.96
N PRO A 44 38.33 2.66 -11.00
CA PRO A 44 38.32 2.87 -9.54
C PRO A 44 39.46 3.84 -9.11
N GLY A 45 39.27 4.61 -8.03
CA GLY A 45 40.38 5.43 -7.53
C GLY A 45 40.00 6.28 -6.33
N ALA A 46 40.61 5.95 -5.18
CA ALA A 46 40.52 6.72 -3.95
C ALA A 46 40.91 8.18 -4.15
N GLY A 47 40.12 9.10 -3.60
CA GLY A 47 40.42 10.54 -3.64
C GLY A 47 39.47 11.35 -2.78
N ARG A 48 39.78 11.44 -1.48
CA ARG A 48 39.22 12.36 -0.49
C ARG A 48 38.91 13.76 -1.06
N THR A 49 37.76 14.32 -0.68
CA THR A 49 37.63 15.72 -0.22
C THR A 49 36.34 15.84 0.61
N THR A 50 36.37 15.77 1.94
CA THR A 50 36.56 16.87 2.91
C THR A 50 35.66 18.09 2.68
N GLY A 51 34.70 18.25 3.60
CA GLY A 51 34.72 19.40 4.51
C GLY A 51 34.17 20.71 3.97
N GLN A 52 32.89 20.94 4.26
CA GLN A 52 32.31 22.26 4.43
C GLN A 52 33.11 23.03 5.51
N ALA A 53 33.69 24.19 5.17
CA ALA A 53 34.03 25.22 6.15
C ALA A 53 34.21 26.60 5.51
N ALA A 54 33.39 27.53 6.02
CA ALA A 54 33.69 28.94 6.27
C ALA A 54 34.11 29.86 5.10
N ALA A 55 33.15 30.64 4.60
CA ALA A 55 33.43 31.89 3.88
C ALA A 55 33.55 33.05 4.89
N GLY A 56 34.78 33.52 5.10
CA GLY A 56 35.10 34.81 5.71
C GLY A 56 35.86 35.69 4.72
N GLN A 57 35.37 36.93 4.57
CA GLN A 57 35.98 38.14 4.00
C GLN A 57 36.60 38.15 2.57
N ALA A 58 36.12 39.13 1.79
CA ALA A 58 36.53 39.65 0.47
C ALA A 58 37.95 40.31 0.46
N PRO A 59 38.46 41.02 -0.59
CA PRO A 59 37.89 41.40 -1.91
C PRO A 59 38.86 41.33 -3.13
N GLY A 60 38.35 41.48 -4.35
CA GLY A 60 39.16 41.84 -5.52
C GLY A 60 38.50 41.57 -6.87
N GLY A 61 38.01 42.61 -7.54
CA GLY A 61 37.78 42.58 -9.00
C GLY A 61 39.12 42.61 -9.77
N PRO A 62 39.14 42.25 -11.06
CA PRO A 62 38.58 43.15 -12.08
C PRO A 62 37.77 42.46 -13.20
N GLU A 63 37.16 43.33 -14.00
CA GLU A 63 36.28 43.10 -15.14
C GLU A 63 36.83 42.16 -16.23
N GLY A 64 35.96 41.33 -16.81
CA GLY A 64 36.22 40.52 -17.99
C GLY A 64 34.92 40.02 -18.62
N GLN A 65 34.63 40.53 -19.82
CA GLN A 65 33.42 40.35 -20.61
C GLN A 65 33.29 38.94 -21.23
N GLY A 66 32.05 38.44 -21.26
CA GLY A 66 31.43 37.85 -22.46
C GLY A 66 31.68 36.36 -22.77
N GLY A 67 30.73 35.52 -22.39
CA GLY A 67 30.42 34.24 -23.04
C GLY A 67 28.92 33.95 -22.87
N PRO A 68 28.16 33.73 -23.96
CA PRO A 68 26.71 33.50 -23.90
C PRO A 68 26.41 32.09 -23.38
N ASP A 69 25.22 31.93 -22.81
CA ASP A 69 24.70 30.69 -22.22
C ASP A 69 25.21 30.38 -20.81
N GLY A 70 25.26 31.42 -19.97
CA GLY A 70 24.98 31.22 -18.56
C GLY A 70 23.57 30.62 -18.45
N GLN A 71 23.49 29.33 -18.15
CA GLN A 71 22.24 28.64 -17.83
C GLN A 71 21.60 29.40 -16.68
N ALA A 72 20.67 30.29 -17.02
CA ALA A 72 19.88 31.03 -16.07
C ALA A 72 19.23 29.97 -15.16
N ALA A 73 19.48 30.08 -13.85
CA ALA A 73 18.86 29.22 -12.88
C ALA A 73 17.36 29.22 -13.14
N VAL A 74 16.79 28.05 -13.44
CA VAL A 74 15.36 27.90 -13.67
C VAL A 74 14.66 28.36 -12.40
N GLU A 75 13.74 29.33 -12.52
CA GLU A 75 13.02 29.82 -11.35
C GLU A 75 12.21 28.68 -10.72
N PRO A 76 12.13 28.61 -9.37
CA PRO A 76 11.35 27.58 -8.70
C PRO A 76 9.90 27.59 -9.18
N GLY A 77 9.38 26.41 -9.55
CA GLY A 77 7.98 26.26 -9.92
C GLY A 77 7.06 26.64 -8.75
N VAL A 78 5.97 27.34 -9.05
CA VAL A 78 4.91 27.65 -8.09
C VAL A 78 3.81 26.60 -8.25
N VAL A 79 3.37 26.01 -7.15
CA VAL A 79 2.22 25.12 -7.13
C VAL A 79 0.96 25.98 -7.08
N GLU A 80 0.08 25.84 -8.07
CA GLU A 80 -1.24 26.49 -8.05
C GLU A 80 -2.14 25.82 -7.01
N GLU A 81 -2.97 26.62 -6.35
CA GLU A 81 -3.97 26.11 -5.42
C GLU A 81 -5.03 25.30 -6.19
N ALA A 82 -5.45 24.18 -5.61
CA ALA A 82 -6.51 23.37 -6.19
C ALA A 82 -7.82 24.18 -6.24
N PRO A 83 -8.64 24.02 -7.30
CA PRO A 83 -9.94 24.65 -7.35
C PRO A 83 -10.84 24.15 -6.21
N ALA A 84 -11.78 24.99 -5.79
CA ALA A 84 -12.76 24.60 -4.78
C ALA A 84 -13.57 23.38 -5.24
N GLU A 85 -13.71 22.39 -4.35
CA GLU A 85 -14.52 21.20 -4.59
C GLU A 85 -16.01 21.58 -4.69
N GLY A 86 -16.73 20.97 -5.64
CA GLY A 86 -18.18 21.13 -5.76
C GLY A 86 -18.96 20.27 -4.75
N GLU A 87 -20.27 20.50 -4.64
CA GLU A 87 -21.12 19.70 -3.72
C GLU A 87 -21.19 18.21 -4.11
N LYS A 88 -21.04 17.90 -5.41
CA LYS A 88 -21.12 16.55 -5.98
C LYS A 88 -20.21 16.45 -7.20
N GLY A 89 -19.69 15.26 -7.46
CA GLY A 89 -18.98 14.97 -8.70
C GLY A 89 -19.93 14.60 -9.84
N THR A 90 -19.43 14.58 -11.07
CA THR A 90 -20.20 14.22 -12.26
C THR A 90 -19.52 13.08 -13.02
N GLY A 91 -20.31 12.17 -13.61
CA GLY A 91 -19.79 11.06 -14.42
C GLY A 91 -18.71 10.24 -13.70
N ARG A 92 -17.45 10.40 -14.13
CA ARG A 92 -16.27 9.67 -13.62
C ARG A 92 -15.35 10.52 -12.73
N ASP A 93 -15.77 11.73 -12.35
CA ASP A 93 -15.03 12.53 -11.37
C ASP A 93 -14.84 11.71 -10.09
N PRO A 94 -13.71 11.84 -9.38
CA PRO A 94 -13.55 11.25 -8.04
C PRO A 94 -14.71 11.61 -7.12
N LEU A 95 -14.89 10.84 -6.05
CA LEU A 95 -15.84 11.20 -5.00
C LEU A 95 -15.42 12.52 -4.36
N THR A 96 -16.38 13.40 -4.10
CA THR A 96 -16.15 14.55 -3.24
C THR A 96 -16.04 14.11 -1.78
N ASP A 97 -15.45 14.95 -0.93
CA ASP A 97 -15.38 14.68 0.52
C ASP A 97 -16.78 14.44 1.13
N ASP A 98 -17.77 15.21 0.69
CA ASP A 98 -19.15 15.10 1.15
C ASP A 98 -19.83 13.84 0.61
N GLU A 99 -19.55 13.45 -0.64
CA GLU A 99 -20.00 12.17 -1.20
C GLU A 99 -19.44 11.00 -0.39
N ALA A 100 -18.12 10.97 -0.16
CA ALA A 100 -17.44 9.92 0.59
C ALA A 100 -18.01 9.76 2.01
N LYS A 101 -18.09 10.87 2.76
CA LYS A 101 -18.67 10.87 4.12
C LYS A 101 -20.13 10.44 4.13
N ARG A 102 -20.91 10.81 3.10
CA ARG A 102 -22.33 10.44 3.01
C ARG A 102 -22.50 8.95 2.74
N VAL A 103 -21.75 8.39 1.77
CA VAL A 103 -21.89 6.98 1.42
C VAL A 103 -21.40 6.07 2.53
N GLU A 104 -20.35 6.45 3.26
CA GLU A 104 -19.87 5.69 4.42
C GLU A 104 -20.98 5.57 5.48
N ARG A 105 -21.67 6.67 5.81
CA ARG A 105 -22.81 6.66 6.74
C ARG A 105 -23.98 5.81 6.23
N ILE A 106 -24.27 5.83 4.93
CA ILE A 106 -25.35 5.02 4.33
C ILE A 106 -24.96 3.53 4.36
N ALA A 107 -23.69 3.23 4.09
CA ALA A 107 -23.14 1.89 4.09
C ALA A 107 -22.98 1.31 5.50
N LEU A 108 -22.93 2.13 6.56
CA LEU A 108 -22.90 1.64 7.93
C LEU A 108 -24.31 1.42 8.50
N SER A 109 -24.85 0.21 8.34
CA SER A 109 -26.19 -0.11 8.86
C SER A 109 -26.20 -0.36 10.38
N PRO A 110 -27.31 -0.10 11.11
CA PRO A 110 -27.41 -0.41 12.53
C PRO A 110 -27.21 -1.90 12.87
N GLN A 111 -27.51 -2.80 11.93
CA GLN A 111 -27.26 -4.23 12.05
C GLN A 111 -25.76 -4.52 12.00
N LEU A 112 -25.06 -3.92 11.04
CA LEU A 112 -23.62 -4.07 10.87
C LEU A 112 -22.86 -3.54 12.08
N VAL A 113 -23.24 -2.36 12.59
CA VAL A 113 -22.69 -1.81 13.84
C VAL A 113 -22.87 -2.77 15.02
N ARG A 114 -24.05 -3.38 15.17
CA ARG A 114 -24.32 -4.26 16.32
C ARG A 114 -23.65 -5.63 16.24
N SER A 115 -23.34 -6.09 15.03
CA SER A 115 -22.87 -7.45 14.80
C SER A 115 -21.35 -7.54 14.70
N GLY A 116 -20.71 -6.53 14.13
CA GLY A 116 -19.27 -6.52 13.89
C GLY A 116 -18.42 -5.84 14.96
N GLU A 117 -17.12 -5.89 14.74
CA GLU A 117 -16.05 -5.39 15.61
C GLU A 117 -14.96 -4.72 14.77
N ASP A 118 -14.37 -3.64 15.29
CA ASP A 118 -13.31 -2.91 14.62
C ASP A 118 -11.91 -3.40 15.06
N VAL A 119 -10.88 -2.72 14.58
CA VAL A 119 -9.50 -3.12 14.84
C VAL A 119 -9.13 -2.97 16.31
N ASP A 120 -9.77 -2.08 17.08
CA ASP A 120 -9.48 -1.87 18.51
C ASP A 120 -10.31 -2.77 19.44
N GLY A 121 -11.28 -3.51 18.87
CA GLY A 121 -12.17 -4.42 19.57
C GLY A 121 -13.49 -3.77 19.97
N ASP A 122 -13.71 -2.51 19.59
CA ASP A 122 -14.96 -1.82 19.81
C ASP A 122 -16.04 -2.25 18.81
N ARG A 123 -17.27 -1.87 19.13
CA ARG A 123 -18.46 -2.30 18.41
C ARG A 123 -18.59 -1.61 17.05
N GLY A 124 -18.73 -2.43 16.00
CA GLY A 124 -18.96 -2.04 14.61
C GLY A 124 -17.72 -2.29 13.77
N PRO A 125 -17.83 -2.65 12.48
CA PRO A 125 -16.65 -3.02 11.70
C PRO A 125 -15.78 -1.81 11.37
N GLN A 126 -14.49 -2.06 11.16
CA GLN A 126 -13.48 -1.06 10.81
C GLN A 126 -13.69 -0.54 9.39
N PRO A 127 -13.88 0.78 9.16
CA PRO A 127 -13.82 1.35 7.82
C PRO A 127 -12.44 1.16 7.20
N VAL A 128 -12.39 0.65 5.96
CA VAL A 128 -11.15 0.37 5.23
C VAL A 128 -10.97 1.32 4.04
N GLY A 129 -12.04 1.53 3.26
CA GLY A 129 -11.95 2.32 2.05
C GLY A 129 -13.30 2.78 1.52
N VAL A 130 -13.28 3.90 0.81
CA VAL A 130 -14.42 4.47 0.09
C VAL A 130 -13.91 4.92 -1.27
N GLU A 131 -14.51 4.41 -2.34
CA GLU A 131 -14.10 4.74 -3.70
C GLU A 131 -15.29 4.84 -4.66
N LEU A 132 -15.08 5.53 -5.78
CA LEU A 132 -16.06 5.55 -6.87
C LEU A 132 -16.10 4.15 -7.50
N ALA A 133 -17.29 3.57 -7.63
CA ALA A 133 -17.43 2.29 -8.31
C ALA A 133 -17.21 2.45 -9.82
N ASP A 134 -16.62 1.44 -10.44
CA ASP A 134 -16.66 1.32 -11.90
C ASP A 134 -18.10 1.08 -12.38
N PRO A 135 -18.47 1.57 -13.58
CA PRO A 135 -19.78 1.27 -14.14
C PRO A 135 -19.85 -0.23 -14.42
N GLU A 136 -21.04 -0.80 -14.36
CA GLU A 136 -21.19 -2.21 -14.69
C GLU A 136 -20.89 -2.43 -16.19
N ALA A 137 -20.55 -3.67 -16.57
CA ALA A 137 -20.14 -3.98 -17.94
C ALA A 137 -21.17 -3.56 -19.01
N GLY A 138 -22.46 -3.55 -18.67
CA GLY A 138 -23.54 -3.09 -19.56
C GLY A 138 -23.78 -1.57 -19.56
N GLU A 139 -23.07 -0.83 -18.73
CA GLU A 139 -23.25 0.61 -18.49
C GLU A 139 -22.07 1.45 -19.00
N LEU A 140 -21.00 0.82 -19.51
CA LEU A 140 -19.75 1.50 -19.89
C LEU A 140 -19.94 2.62 -20.93
N ASP A 141 -20.88 2.43 -21.87
CA ASP A 141 -21.22 3.39 -22.93
C ASP A 141 -22.51 4.19 -22.62
N ASP A 142 -23.11 4.01 -21.45
CA ASP A 142 -24.34 4.70 -21.06
C ASP A 142 -24.04 6.03 -20.36
N PRO A 143 -24.32 7.19 -20.99
CA PRO A 143 -24.12 8.49 -20.34
C PRO A 143 -25.06 8.72 -19.14
N GLY A 144 -26.10 7.88 -18.99
CA GLY A 144 -27.03 7.88 -17.86
C GLY A 144 -26.74 6.79 -16.81
N ALA A 145 -25.59 6.10 -16.89
CA ALA A 145 -25.21 5.08 -15.93
C ALA A 145 -25.28 5.60 -14.48
N PRO A 146 -25.86 4.84 -13.53
CA PRO A 146 -25.91 5.27 -12.14
C PRO A 146 -24.50 5.44 -11.55
N ARG A 147 -24.25 6.61 -10.97
CA ARG A 147 -23.01 6.87 -10.23
C ARG A 147 -23.08 6.15 -8.88
N ARG A 148 -22.16 5.21 -8.64
CA ARG A 148 -22.11 4.40 -7.43
C ARG A 148 -20.77 4.58 -6.71
N ALA A 149 -20.76 4.33 -5.41
CA ALA A 149 -19.55 4.24 -4.60
C ALA A 149 -19.47 2.86 -3.95
N GLU A 150 -18.27 2.31 -3.82
CA GLU A 150 -18.00 1.13 -3.01
C GLU A 150 -17.43 1.55 -1.66
N VAL A 151 -18.01 1.03 -0.59
CA VAL A 151 -17.54 1.23 0.78
C VAL A 151 -17.18 -0.12 1.36
N SER A 152 -15.94 -0.25 1.83
CA SER A 152 -15.42 -1.49 2.39
C SER A 152 -15.17 -1.34 3.89
N PHE A 153 -15.65 -2.31 4.65
CA PHE A 153 -15.44 -2.46 6.09
C PHE A 153 -14.79 -3.82 6.38
N TYR A 154 -13.86 -3.87 7.32
CA TYR A 154 -13.35 -5.14 7.84
C TYR A 154 -13.99 -5.42 9.20
N ASP A 155 -14.65 -6.57 9.33
CA ASP A 155 -15.22 -7.05 10.60
C ASP A 155 -14.24 -8.01 11.27
N TYR A 156 -13.56 -7.52 12.31
CA TYR A 156 -12.56 -8.27 13.07
C TYR A 156 -13.14 -9.42 13.87
N LYS A 157 -14.45 -9.41 14.15
CA LYS A 157 -15.12 -10.51 14.84
C LYS A 157 -15.27 -11.76 13.98
N GLY A 158 -15.42 -11.56 12.67
CA GLY A 158 -15.71 -12.61 11.70
C GLY A 158 -14.57 -12.89 10.71
N ASP A 159 -13.50 -12.10 10.78
CA ASP A 159 -12.40 -12.02 9.81
C ASP A 159 -12.91 -11.92 8.37
N THR A 160 -13.78 -10.92 8.14
CA THR A 160 -14.44 -10.72 6.85
C THR A 160 -14.36 -9.29 6.36
N LEU A 161 -14.10 -9.14 5.06
CA LEU A 161 -14.29 -7.90 4.33
C LEU A 161 -15.74 -7.80 3.85
N VAL A 162 -16.44 -6.74 4.25
CA VAL A 162 -17.79 -6.40 3.81
C VAL A 162 -17.71 -5.21 2.87
N THR A 163 -18.05 -5.40 1.59
CA THR A 163 -18.10 -4.33 0.59
C THR A 163 -19.54 -4.01 0.25
N ARG A 164 -19.91 -2.74 0.27
CA ARG A 164 -21.27 -2.28 -0.03
C ARG A 164 -21.24 -1.26 -1.16
N THR A 165 -22.02 -1.50 -2.20
CA THR A 165 -22.19 -0.57 -3.32
C THR A 165 -23.37 0.34 -3.03
N VAL A 166 -23.13 1.65 -2.97
CA VAL A 166 -24.11 2.70 -2.68
C VAL A 166 -24.37 3.52 -3.93
N ASN A 167 -25.62 3.68 -4.32
CA ASN A 167 -26.02 4.59 -5.37
C ASN A 167 -26.03 6.04 -4.85
N LEU A 168 -25.24 6.90 -5.49
CA LEU A 168 -25.03 8.28 -5.06
C LEU A 168 -26.22 9.19 -5.33
N GLU A 169 -27.12 8.83 -6.24
CA GLU A 169 -28.33 9.60 -6.50
C GLU A 169 -29.43 9.21 -5.51
N THR A 170 -29.71 7.92 -5.38
CA THR A 170 -30.82 7.43 -4.55
C THR A 170 -30.48 7.35 -3.06
N GLY A 171 -29.19 7.34 -2.73
CA GLY A 171 -28.71 7.16 -1.35
C GLY A 171 -29.02 5.79 -0.78
N LYS A 172 -29.13 4.76 -1.63
CA LYS A 172 -29.45 3.39 -1.24
C LYS A 172 -28.27 2.47 -1.47
N VAL A 173 -28.15 1.46 -0.60
CA VAL A 173 -27.25 0.34 -0.86
C VAL A 173 -27.92 -0.60 -1.86
N GLU A 174 -27.25 -0.87 -2.96
CA GLU A 174 -27.72 -1.73 -4.04
C GLU A 174 -27.10 -3.13 -3.98
N ARG A 175 -25.86 -3.24 -3.50
CA ARG A 175 -25.15 -4.53 -3.34
C ARG A 175 -24.44 -4.60 -1.99
N THR A 176 -24.30 -5.81 -1.46
CA THR A 176 -23.49 -6.08 -0.27
C THR A 176 -22.84 -7.44 -0.46
N ASP A 177 -21.51 -7.45 -0.45
CA ASP A 177 -20.67 -8.62 -0.61
C ASP A 177 -19.90 -8.86 0.69
N THR A 178 -19.63 -10.12 1.01
CA THR A 178 -18.86 -10.50 2.21
C THR A 178 -17.88 -11.59 1.82
N GLN A 179 -16.60 -11.33 2.08
CA GLN A 179 -15.48 -12.16 1.64
C GLN A 179 -14.53 -12.44 2.80
N ARG A 180 -13.86 -13.60 2.76
CA ARG A 180 -12.76 -13.96 3.65
C ARG A 180 -11.49 -14.10 2.86
N GLY A 181 -10.35 -13.88 3.49
CA GLY A 181 -9.04 -14.03 2.86
C GLY A 181 -8.72 -12.96 1.81
N VAL A 182 -9.45 -11.84 1.80
CA VAL A 182 -9.20 -10.70 0.92
C VAL A 182 -8.57 -9.60 1.76
N GLN A 183 -7.38 -9.16 1.37
CA GLN A 183 -6.57 -8.24 2.17
C GLN A 183 -6.33 -6.92 1.42
N PRO A 184 -7.31 -5.98 1.44
CA PRO A 184 -7.06 -4.62 0.96
C PRO A 184 -5.99 -3.93 1.81
N PRO A 185 -5.40 -2.82 1.33
CA PRO A 185 -4.47 -2.01 2.11
C PRO A 185 -5.01 -1.65 3.50
N LEU A 186 -4.12 -1.46 4.47
CA LEU A 186 -4.51 -1.07 5.82
C LEU A 186 -5.07 0.35 5.84
N SER A 187 -6.09 0.57 6.67
CA SER A 187 -6.55 1.91 6.99
C SER A 187 -5.60 2.59 7.97
N ARG A 188 -5.68 3.91 8.09
CA ARG A 188 -4.88 4.67 9.06
C ARG A 188 -5.13 4.24 10.51
N ALA A 189 -6.37 3.85 10.83
CA ALA A 189 -6.72 3.35 12.16
C ALA A 189 -6.01 2.01 12.42
N GLU A 190 -5.98 1.12 11.43
CA GLU A 190 -5.30 -0.17 11.53
C GLU A 190 -3.79 -0.04 11.67
N GLU A 191 -3.15 0.86 10.93
CA GLU A 191 -1.72 1.17 11.11
C GLU A 191 -1.43 1.69 12.52
N THR A 192 -2.29 2.57 13.01
CA THR A 192 -2.14 3.17 14.35
C THR A 192 -2.28 2.09 15.41
N GLU A 193 -3.25 1.19 15.29
CA GLU A 193 -3.45 0.11 16.23
C GLU A 193 -2.32 -0.93 16.17
N ALA A 194 -1.85 -1.28 14.97
CA ALA A 194 -0.66 -2.12 14.81
C ALA A 194 0.54 -1.54 15.56
N ALA A 195 0.74 -0.22 15.47
CA ALA A 195 1.82 0.46 16.17
C ALA A 195 1.58 0.47 17.69
N ARG A 196 0.34 0.62 18.17
CA ARG A 196 0.04 0.51 19.61
C ARG A 196 0.35 -0.87 20.15
N LEU A 197 -0.07 -1.92 19.45
CA LEU A 197 0.22 -3.31 19.81
C LEU A 197 1.73 -3.56 19.87
N LEU A 198 2.47 -3.12 18.83
CA LEU A 198 3.92 -3.24 18.80
C LEU A 198 4.60 -2.49 19.95
N LEU A 199 4.15 -1.27 20.28
CA LEU A 199 4.68 -0.51 21.40
C LEU A 199 4.34 -1.14 22.76
N ALA A 200 3.24 -1.87 22.88
CA ALA A 200 2.89 -2.58 24.10
C ALA A 200 3.64 -3.92 24.24
N ASP A 201 4.04 -4.53 23.13
CA ASP A 201 4.69 -5.83 23.11
C ASP A 201 6.19 -5.76 23.46
N PRO A 202 6.75 -6.74 24.18
CA PRO A 202 8.19 -6.83 24.44
C PRO A 202 9.06 -6.82 23.17
N LEU A 203 8.57 -7.35 22.05
CA LEU A 203 9.28 -7.34 20.77
C LEU A 203 9.46 -5.91 20.21
N GLY A 204 8.65 -4.95 20.64
CA GLY A 204 8.82 -3.54 20.30
C GLY A 204 9.96 -2.81 21.04
N ALA A 205 10.72 -3.50 21.89
CA ALA A 205 11.80 -2.88 22.66
C ALA A 205 12.90 -2.27 21.77
N GLU A 206 13.29 -2.95 20.68
CA GLU A 206 14.30 -2.43 19.73
C GLU A 206 13.81 -1.15 19.05
N LEU A 207 12.55 -1.13 18.58
CA LEU A 207 11.92 0.06 17.99
C LEU A 207 11.97 1.27 18.93
N LYS A 208 11.69 1.07 20.23
CA LYS A 208 11.76 2.15 21.23
C LYS A 208 13.19 2.64 21.47
N ALA A 209 14.14 1.71 21.52
CA ALA A 209 15.55 2.04 21.69
C ALA A 209 16.08 2.85 20.50
N ASP A 210 15.76 2.44 19.26
CA ASP A 210 16.18 3.12 18.04
C ASP A 210 15.56 4.52 17.92
N HIS A 211 14.29 4.67 18.29
CA HIS A 211 13.67 6.00 18.36
C HIS A 211 14.39 6.90 19.37
N ARG A 212 14.70 6.37 20.56
CA ARG A 212 15.41 7.12 21.60
C ARG A 212 16.83 7.50 21.18
N ASP A 213 17.53 6.62 20.47
CA ASP A 213 18.85 6.92 19.92
C ASP A 213 18.76 8.04 18.87
N ALA A 214 17.76 7.98 17.99
CA ALA A 214 17.58 8.95 16.91
C ALA A 214 17.09 10.34 17.38
N THR A 215 16.31 10.40 18.47
CA THR A 215 15.62 11.64 18.90
C THR A 215 16.03 12.15 20.27
N GLY A 216 16.60 11.30 21.13
CA GLY A 216 16.78 11.58 22.56
C GLY A 216 15.52 11.41 23.41
N GLU A 217 14.37 11.06 22.82
CA GLU A 217 13.07 10.97 23.49
C GLU A 217 12.52 9.55 23.52
N GLU A 218 11.77 9.23 24.57
CA GLU A 218 11.08 7.94 24.68
C GLU A 218 9.95 7.84 23.64
N LEU A 219 9.85 6.66 23.00
CA LEU A 219 8.73 6.33 22.12
C LEU A 219 7.57 5.77 22.94
N THR A 220 6.53 6.57 23.08
CA THR A 220 5.37 6.29 23.94
C THR A 220 4.04 6.27 23.18
N SER A 221 3.96 6.90 22.00
CA SER A 221 2.78 6.85 21.15
C SER A 221 3.12 6.67 19.66
N PRO A 222 2.20 6.07 18.87
CA PRO A 222 2.36 5.97 17.42
C PRO A 222 2.52 7.33 16.71
N ASP A 223 1.98 8.41 17.29
CA ASP A 223 1.98 9.74 16.68
C ASP A 223 3.38 10.36 16.61
N GLN A 224 4.35 9.79 17.31
CA GLN A 224 5.77 10.18 17.19
C GLN A 224 6.41 9.65 15.90
N LEU A 225 5.74 8.73 15.21
CA LEU A 225 6.21 8.07 14.00
C LEU A 225 5.40 8.50 12.77
N VAL A 226 6.05 8.45 11.61
CA VAL A 226 5.38 8.28 10.32
C VAL A 226 5.32 6.77 10.07
N LEU A 227 4.10 6.25 9.92
CA LEU A 227 3.88 4.82 9.72
C LEU A 227 3.70 4.55 8.23
N HIS A 228 4.42 3.55 7.75
CA HIS A 228 4.12 2.88 6.50
C HIS A 228 3.87 1.41 6.81
N SER A 229 3.04 0.77 6.01
CA SER A 229 2.61 -0.59 6.29
C SER A 229 2.51 -1.44 5.03
N MET A 230 2.53 -2.74 5.23
CA MET A 230 2.16 -3.73 4.22
C MET A 230 1.29 -4.80 4.88
N ILE A 231 0.37 -5.36 4.12
CA ILE A 231 -0.27 -6.62 4.48
C ILE A 231 0.77 -7.73 4.47
N TYR A 232 0.71 -8.60 5.47
CA TYR A 232 1.46 -9.84 5.50
C TYR A 232 0.53 -11.02 5.25
N ASP A 233 0.78 -11.72 4.15
CA ASP A 233 0.14 -12.98 3.80
C ASP A 233 1.20 -14.09 3.93
N ALA A 234 0.91 -15.11 4.74
CA ALA A 234 1.88 -16.15 5.02
C ALA A 234 1.92 -17.15 3.86
N ALA A 235 3.11 -17.36 3.31
CA ALA A 235 3.32 -18.49 2.41
C ALA A 235 3.08 -19.82 3.17
N PRO A 236 2.52 -20.86 2.53
CA PRO A 236 2.34 -22.16 3.18
C PRO A 236 3.64 -22.70 3.79
N GLY A 237 3.64 -22.95 5.10
CA GLY A 237 4.81 -23.42 5.84
C GLY A 237 5.81 -22.34 6.27
N ALA A 238 5.43 -21.05 6.19
CA ALA A 238 6.21 -19.95 6.74
C ALA A 238 6.53 -20.19 8.22
N GLN A 239 7.69 -19.72 8.67
CA GLN A 239 8.06 -19.74 10.08
C GLN A 239 8.09 -18.32 10.64
N PRO A 240 7.68 -18.14 11.91
CA PRO A 240 7.17 -19.18 12.81
C PRO A 240 5.72 -19.57 12.47
N ALA A 241 5.31 -20.78 12.86
CA ALA A 241 3.94 -21.28 12.65
C ALA A 241 2.83 -20.39 13.26
N ALA A 242 3.18 -19.48 14.16
CA ALA A 242 2.26 -18.45 14.66
C ALA A 242 1.76 -17.50 13.55
N CYS A 243 2.49 -17.39 12.44
CA CYS A 243 2.10 -16.62 11.27
C CYS A 243 1.21 -17.40 10.28
N ASP A 244 1.03 -18.71 10.43
CA ASP A 244 0.23 -19.54 9.51
C ASP A 244 -1.20 -19.01 9.24
N PRO A 245 -1.90 -18.35 10.19
CA PRO A 245 -3.23 -17.80 9.93
C PRO A 245 -3.22 -16.53 9.07
N CYS A 246 -2.07 -15.85 8.91
CA CYS A 246 -1.98 -14.60 8.18
C CYS A 246 -2.31 -14.80 6.69
N GLY A 247 -3.23 -14.00 6.17
CA GLY A 247 -3.88 -14.22 4.88
C GLY A 247 -5.36 -14.49 5.07
N GLU A 248 -5.73 -15.36 6.02
CA GLU A 248 -7.09 -15.43 6.58
C GLU A 248 -7.28 -14.31 7.62
N HIS A 249 -6.37 -14.23 8.59
CA HIS A 249 -6.24 -13.11 9.52
C HIS A 249 -5.64 -11.90 8.81
N ARG A 250 -5.99 -10.72 9.30
CA ARG A 250 -5.46 -9.45 8.83
C ARG A 250 -4.15 -9.14 9.54
N CYS A 251 -3.04 -9.59 8.96
CA CYS A 251 -1.71 -9.35 9.49
C CYS A 251 -1.00 -8.19 8.79
N ALA A 252 -0.21 -7.44 9.55
CA ALA A 252 0.50 -6.24 9.13
C ALA A 252 2.01 -6.36 9.39
N ARG A 253 2.80 -5.74 8.52
CA ARG A 253 4.20 -5.35 8.79
C ARG A 253 4.28 -3.84 8.78
N LEU A 254 4.94 -3.28 9.78
CA LEU A 254 5.17 -1.84 9.88
C LEU A 254 6.59 -1.49 9.47
N TYR A 255 6.71 -0.36 8.78
CA TYR A 255 7.95 0.30 8.41
C TYR A 255 7.91 1.70 9.02
N PRO A 256 8.20 1.83 10.33
CA PRO A 256 8.13 3.09 11.03
C PRO A 256 9.30 4.00 10.65
N LYS A 257 9.03 5.30 10.63
CA LYS A 257 10.03 6.35 10.42
C LYS A 257 9.88 7.41 11.50
N VAL A 258 11.00 7.88 12.04
CA VAL A 258 11.01 9.06 12.91
C VAL A 258 10.57 10.28 12.09
N LYS A 259 9.69 11.12 12.64
CA LYS A 259 9.29 12.38 11.99
C LYS A 259 10.51 13.22 11.65
N ASN A 260 10.69 13.54 10.37
CA ASN A 260 11.88 14.25 9.85
C ASN A 260 13.21 13.55 10.17
N GLY A 261 13.19 12.23 10.40
CA GLY A 261 14.34 11.44 10.81
C GLY A 261 14.51 10.13 10.03
N PRO A 262 15.33 9.20 10.56
CA PRO A 262 15.61 7.93 9.90
C PRO A 262 14.41 6.97 9.94
N TRP A 263 14.49 5.95 9.09
CA TRP A 263 13.66 4.75 9.20
C TRP A 263 14.17 3.88 10.34
N ILE A 264 13.26 3.18 11.01
CA ILE A 264 13.59 2.18 12.04
C ILE A 264 13.20 0.81 11.50
N ASP A 265 14.11 -0.17 11.60
CA ASP A 265 13.85 -1.53 11.12
C ASP A 265 12.92 -2.28 12.09
N ALA A 266 11.64 -2.34 11.75
CA ALA A 266 10.66 -3.23 12.37
C ALA A 266 10.16 -4.28 11.36
N GLY A 267 10.83 -4.44 10.23
CA GLY A 267 10.34 -5.27 9.13
C GLY A 267 10.24 -6.74 9.51
N HIS A 268 11.08 -7.23 10.42
CA HIS A 268 11.05 -8.61 10.87
C HIS A 268 9.87 -8.94 11.81
N LEU A 269 9.02 -7.97 12.14
CA LEU A 269 7.87 -8.16 13.03
C LEU A 269 6.57 -8.20 12.23
N VAL A 270 5.72 -9.18 12.56
CA VAL A 270 4.37 -9.33 12.04
C VAL A 270 3.39 -9.07 13.17
N ILE A 271 2.42 -8.19 12.92
CA ILE A 271 1.34 -7.87 13.84
C ILE A 271 0.06 -8.49 13.30
N ASP A 272 -0.46 -9.51 13.98
CA ASP A 272 -1.78 -10.05 13.70
C ASP A 272 -2.83 -9.15 14.38
N LEU A 273 -3.55 -8.36 13.58
CA LEU A 273 -4.60 -7.46 14.07
C LEU A 273 -5.86 -8.22 14.48
N SER A 274 -6.12 -9.37 13.87
CA SER A 274 -7.25 -10.25 14.21
C SER A 274 -7.12 -10.84 15.62
N THR A 275 -5.90 -11.22 16.03
CA THR A 275 -5.66 -11.76 17.37
C THR A 275 -4.93 -10.83 18.33
N ARG A 276 -4.53 -9.65 17.86
CA ARG A 276 -3.84 -8.59 18.61
C ARG A 276 -2.48 -9.07 19.16
N LYS A 277 -1.74 -9.83 18.36
CA LYS A 277 -0.46 -10.44 18.76
C LYS A 277 0.66 -9.99 17.84
N VAL A 278 1.86 -9.85 18.42
CA VAL A 278 3.08 -9.55 17.69
C VAL A 278 3.94 -10.82 17.63
N THR A 279 4.48 -11.09 16.45
CA THR A 279 5.32 -12.25 16.19
C THR A 279 6.58 -11.80 15.47
N ALA A 280 7.74 -12.30 15.88
CA ALA A 280 8.98 -12.10 15.16
C ALA A 280 9.16 -13.21 14.11
N LEU A 281 9.51 -12.81 12.89
CA LEU A 281 10.00 -13.70 11.86
C LEU A 281 11.41 -14.16 12.21
N ASP A 282 11.76 -15.38 11.81
CA ASP A 282 13.15 -15.83 11.86
C ASP A 282 14.02 -14.90 11.01
N ARG A 283 15.12 -14.39 11.57
CA ARG A 283 16.10 -13.58 10.85
C ARG A 283 17.09 -14.53 10.18
N ASP A 284 17.14 -14.52 8.85
CA ASP A 284 18.19 -15.20 8.06
C ASP A 284 19.59 -14.62 8.34
#